data_AF-A0A8S9NZF4-F1
#
_entry.id   AF-A0A8S9NZF4-F1
#
_cell.length_a   1.000
_cell.length_b   1.000
_cell.length_c   1.000
_cell.angle_alpha   90.00
_cell.angle_beta   90.00
_cell.angle_gamma   90.00
#
_symmetry.space_group_name_H-M   'P 1'
#
loop_
_entity.id
_entity.type
_entity.pdbx_description
1 polymer ?
#
loop_
_entity_poly.entity_id
_entity_poly.type
_entity_poly.pdbx_seq_one_letter_code
_entity_poly.pdbx_strand_id
1 'polypeptide(L)'
;MKTTHTNKHTGEIDDGVVRDVLSLIETQKEDEETRLPQLQTDLDATSTASTNLSRIRINEIVESSVPKKKGRLVGLGRRAQSVPPSAPQPYVDAEGLMDQLKDKDDRIAALEQKMADQEAGWEATRKQNEQMMEMLKRMYPNEQFP
;
A
#
# COMPACT_ATOMS: atom_id res chain seq x y z
N MET A 1 43.68 -14.55 -5.61
CA MET A 1 42.61 -15.34 -6.27
C MET A 1 41.40 -14.42 -6.43
N LYS A 2 40.83 -14.27 -7.63
CA LYS A 2 39.63 -13.43 -7.83
C LYS A 2 38.41 -14.23 -7.40
N THR A 3 37.77 -13.86 -6.29
CA THR A 3 36.50 -14.43 -5.85
C THR A 3 35.39 -13.84 -6.72
N THR A 4 34.98 -14.58 -7.74
CA THR A 4 33.81 -14.21 -8.55
C THR A 4 32.57 -14.65 -7.77
N HIS A 5 31.58 -13.77 -7.61
CA HIS A 5 30.35 -14.07 -6.86
C HIS A 5 29.31 -14.80 -7.74
N THR A 6 29.65 -15.04 -9.00
CA THR A 6 28.83 -15.69 -10.00
C THR A 6 29.74 -16.53 -10.89
N ASN A 7 29.37 -17.77 -11.15
CA ASN A 7 30.08 -18.66 -12.03
C ASN A 7 29.84 -18.24 -13.50
N LYS A 8 30.92 -17.91 -14.23
CA LYS A 8 30.83 -17.42 -15.61
C LYS A 8 30.37 -18.47 -16.63
N HIS A 9 30.49 -19.76 -16.30
CA HIS A 9 30.13 -20.85 -17.20
C HIS A 9 28.69 -21.30 -17.02
N THR A 10 28.18 -21.26 -15.78
CA THR A 10 26.79 -21.66 -15.47
C THR A 10 25.84 -20.48 -15.30
N GLY A 11 26.36 -19.27 -15.06
CA GLY A 11 25.56 -18.08 -14.73
C GLY A 11 25.02 -18.08 -13.29
N GLU A 12 25.31 -19.11 -12.49
CA GLU A 12 24.78 -19.25 -11.14
C GLU A 12 25.52 -18.37 -10.12
N ILE A 13 24.79 -17.91 -9.10
CA ILE A 13 25.33 -17.11 -8.00
C ILE A 13 25.99 -18.03 -6.97
N ASP A 14 27.30 -17.96 -6.82
CA ASP A 14 28.06 -18.83 -5.91
C ASP A 14 27.85 -18.47 -4.42
N ASP A 15 27.35 -17.26 -4.13
CA ASP A 15 27.00 -16.83 -2.78
C ASP A 15 25.63 -17.39 -2.38
N GLY A 16 25.63 -18.37 -1.46
CA GLY A 16 24.41 -19.01 -0.98
C GLY A 16 23.43 -18.05 -0.31
N VAL A 17 23.92 -17.04 0.43
CA VAL A 17 23.03 -16.06 1.08
C VAL A 17 22.32 -15.22 0.03
N VAL A 18 23.04 -14.74 -0.98
CA VAL A 18 22.44 -13.95 -2.05
C VAL A 18 21.45 -14.79 -2.87
N ARG A 19 21.78 -16.06 -3.12
CA ARG A 19 20.90 -17.01 -3.83
C ARG A 19 19.59 -17.21 -3.08
N ASP A 20 19.64 -17.47 -1.78
CA ASP A 20 18.45 -17.68 -0.93
C ASP A 20 17.57 -16.43 -0.86
N VAL A 21 18.18 -15.25 -0.73
CA VAL A 21 17.45 -13.97 -0.69
C VAL A 21 16.74 -13.69 -2.01
N LEU A 22 17.37 -13.98 -3.14
CA LEU A 22 16.76 -13.81 -4.46
C LEU A 22 15.59 -14.78 -4.65
N SER A 23 15.75 -16.04 -4.26
CA SER A 23 14.66 -17.02 -4.31
C SER A 23 13.48 -16.57 -3.46
N LEU A 24 13.71 -16.02 -2.26
CA LEU A 24 12.65 -15.50 -1.39
C LEU A 24 11.90 -14.32 -2.02
N ILE A 25 12.61 -13.38 -2.66
CA ILE A 25 12.00 -12.24 -3.36
C ILE A 25 11.15 -12.73 -4.53
N GLU A 26 11.63 -13.73 -5.27
CA GLU A 26 10.92 -14.30 -6.40
C GLU A 26 9.63 -15.02 -5.97
N THR A 27 9.70 -15.84 -4.92
CA THR A 27 8.50 -16.48 -4.34
C THR A 27 7.50 -15.46 -3.83
N GLN A 28 7.94 -14.41 -3.13
CA GLN A 28 7.02 -13.36 -2.65
C GLN A 28 6.39 -12.55 -3.79
N LYS A 29 7.13 -12.36 -4.90
CA LYS A 29 6.59 -11.72 -6.10
C LYS A 29 5.47 -12.58 -6.71
N GLU A 30 5.68 -13.89 -6.83
CA GLU A 30 4.67 -14.83 -7.33
C GLU A 30 3.45 -14.91 -6.40
N ASP A 31 3.66 -14.93 -5.08
CA ASP A 31 2.57 -14.91 -4.09
C ASP A 31 1.74 -13.62 -4.15
N GLU A 32 2.36 -12.45 -4.34
CA GLU A 32 1.60 -11.21 -4.52
C GLU A 32 0.89 -11.18 -5.88
N GLU A 33 1.55 -11.62 -6.96
CA GLU A 33 0.95 -11.70 -8.29
C GLU A 33 -0.25 -12.64 -8.33
N THR A 34 -0.24 -13.74 -7.57
CA THR A 34 -1.39 -14.66 -7.44
C THR A 34 -2.50 -14.14 -6.53
N ARG A 35 -2.21 -13.23 -5.59
CA ARG A 35 -3.21 -12.57 -4.73
C ARG A 35 -3.91 -11.39 -5.43
N LEU A 36 -3.21 -10.68 -6.32
CA LEU A 36 -3.76 -9.56 -7.08
C LEU A 36 -5.00 -9.89 -7.94
N PRO A 37 -5.13 -11.04 -8.62
CA PRO A 37 -6.34 -11.37 -9.37
C PRO A 37 -7.60 -11.54 -8.49
N GLN A 38 -7.45 -11.78 -7.17
CA GLN A 38 -8.59 -11.75 -6.24
C GLN A 38 -9.05 -10.33 -5.84
N LEU A 39 -8.20 -9.30 -6.04
CA LEU A 39 -8.54 -7.91 -5.75
C LEU A 39 -9.05 -7.15 -6.99
N GLN A 40 -8.88 -7.70 -8.19
CA GLN A 40 -9.27 -7.09 -9.46
C GLN A 40 -10.65 -7.53 -9.98
N THR A 41 -11.44 -8.28 -9.20
CA THR A 41 -12.79 -8.68 -9.64
C THR A 41 -13.84 -7.59 -9.48
N ASP A 42 -13.52 -6.47 -8.81
CA ASP A 42 -14.38 -5.30 -8.73
C ASP A 42 -13.54 -4.04 -9.02
N LEU A 43 -14.02 -3.18 -9.93
CA LEU A 43 -13.47 -1.88 -10.38
C LEU A 43 -12.54 -1.87 -11.61
N ASP A 44 -13.21 -1.75 -12.76
CA ASP A 44 -12.92 -0.88 -13.91
C ASP A 44 -11.48 -0.32 -14.12
N ALA A 45 -10.84 -0.83 -15.16
CA ALA A 45 -10.09 -0.12 -16.20
C ALA A 45 -9.48 1.27 -15.89
N THR A 46 -8.47 1.36 -15.01
CA THR A 46 -7.25 2.20 -15.19
C THR A 46 -6.34 2.04 -13.97
N SER A 47 -5.70 0.89 -13.84
CA SER A 47 -4.57 0.75 -12.93
C SER A 47 -3.52 -0.08 -13.62
N THR A 48 -2.43 0.59 -13.99
CA THR A 48 -1.17 -0.03 -14.39
C THR A 48 -0.73 -0.95 -13.25
N ALA A 49 -1.15 -2.21 -13.32
CA ALA A 49 -0.77 -3.27 -12.41
C ALA A 49 0.75 -3.40 -12.45
N SER A 50 1.45 -2.84 -11.44
CA SER A 50 2.86 -3.09 -11.27
C SER A 50 3.00 -4.54 -10.83
N THR A 51 3.29 -5.43 -11.78
CA THR A 51 3.58 -6.86 -11.59
C THR A 51 4.90 -7.13 -10.84
N ASN A 52 5.40 -6.15 -10.10
CA ASN A 52 6.68 -6.22 -9.39
C ASN A 52 6.52 -5.71 -7.96
N LEU A 53 7.16 -6.40 -7.01
CA LEU A 53 7.29 -5.96 -5.63
C LEU A 53 7.85 -4.54 -5.57
N SER A 54 7.30 -3.71 -4.68
CA SER A 54 7.83 -2.37 -4.48
C SER A 54 9.29 -2.42 -4.00
N ARG A 55 10.10 -1.44 -4.41
CA ARG A 55 11.49 -1.33 -3.96
C ARG A 55 11.62 -1.29 -2.43
N ILE A 56 10.64 -0.68 -1.76
CA ILE A 56 10.57 -0.61 -0.30
C ILE A 56 10.42 -2.02 0.28
N ARG A 57 9.46 -2.79 -0.23
CA ARG A 57 9.22 -4.19 0.20
C ARG A 57 10.43 -5.08 -0.06
N ILE A 58 11.08 -4.94 -1.21
CA ILE A 58 12.32 -5.67 -1.54
C ILE A 58 13.41 -5.35 -0.50
N ASN A 59 13.61 -4.07 -0.16
CA ASN A 59 14.60 -3.69 0.84
C ASN A 59 14.28 -4.29 2.23
N GLU A 60 13.01 -4.34 2.63
CA GLU A 60 12.59 -4.98 3.89
C GLU A 60 12.93 -6.47 3.93
N ILE A 61 12.68 -7.19 2.83
CA ILE A 61 13.02 -8.61 2.69
C ILE A 61 14.53 -8.79 2.81
N VAL A 62 15.32 -7.98 2.10
CA VAL A 62 16.80 -8.06 2.15
C VAL A 62 17.32 -7.77 3.57
N GLU A 63 16.78 -6.76 4.24
CA GLU A 63 17.23 -6.38 5.58
C GLU A 63 16.88 -7.38 6.70
N SER A 64 15.81 -8.15 6.50
CA SER A 64 15.36 -9.18 7.44
C SER A 64 16.03 -10.54 7.19
N SER A 65 16.40 -10.84 5.94
CA SER A 65 17.00 -12.11 5.54
C SER A 65 18.53 -12.13 5.60
N VAL A 66 19.20 -11.00 5.33
CA VAL A 66 20.67 -10.95 5.33
C VAL A 66 21.22 -10.97 6.77
N PRO A 67 22.16 -11.89 7.10
CA PRO A 67 22.76 -11.97 8.42
C PRO A 67 23.45 -10.67 8.86
N LYS A 68 23.37 -10.37 10.15
CA LYS A 68 24.02 -9.20 10.78
C LYS A 68 25.19 -9.64 11.66
N LYS A 69 26.39 -9.10 11.41
CA LYS A 69 27.60 -9.32 12.23
C LYS A 69 28.10 -7.98 12.77
N LYS A 70 28.13 -7.83 14.11
CA LYS A 70 28.55 -6.58 14.79
C LYS A 70 27.77 -5.33 14.30
N GLY A 71 26.46 -5.49 14.08
CA GLY A 71 25.57 -4.43 13.58
C GLY A 71 25.81 -4.04 12.11
N ARG A 72 26.47 -4.89 11.33
CA ARG A 72 26.67 -4.74 9.88
C ARG A 72 25.97 -5.88 9.15
N LEU A 73 25.17 -5.55 8.16
CA LEU A 73 24.64 -6.52 7.20
C LEU A 73 25.81 -7.07 6.38
N VAL A 74 25.91 -8.40 6.30
CA VAL A 74 26.95 -9.06 5.49
C VAL A 74 26.81 -8.60 4.03
N GLY A 75 27.92 -8.25 3.39
CA GLY A 75 27.93 -7.74 2.01
C GLY A 75 27.46 -6.28 1.83
N LEU A 76 26.62 -5.75 2.73
CA LEU A 76 26.00 -4.42 2.59
C LEU A 76 26.58 -3.36 3.54
N GLY A 77 27.24 -3.75 4.63
CA GLY A 77 27.82 -2.83 5.59
C GLY A 77 26.84 -2.33 6.65
N ARG A 78 27.06 -1.12 7.18
CA ARG A 78 26.11 -0.52 8.14
C ARG A 78 24.98 0.13 7.36
N ARG A 79 23.74 -0.12 7.76
CA ARG A 79 22.62 0.71 7.31
C ARG A 79 22.88 2.12 7.80
N ALA A 80 23.01 3.07 6.88
CA ALA A 80 22.96 4.48 7.23
C ALA A 80 21.58 4.71 7.85
N GLN A 81 21.53 5.04 9.14
CA GLN A 81 20.31 5.62 9.67
C GLN A 81 20.05 6.89 8.85
N SER A 82 18.80 7.08 8.40
CA SER A 82 18.38 8.30 7.69
C SER A 82 18.71 9.57 8.50
N VAL A 83 18.88 9.40 9.80
CA VAL A 83 19.33 10.42 10.73
C VAL A 83 20.61 9.93 11.42
N PRO A 84 21.76 10.62 11.27
CA PRO A 84 22.96 10.24 12.00
C PRO A 84 22.73 10.43 13.51
N PRO A 85 23.22 9.53 14.38
CA PRO A 85 23.08 9.66 15.84
C PRO A 85 23.65 10.97 16.41
N SER A 86 24.58 11.61 15.68
CA SER A 86 25.26 12.84 16.07
C SER A 86 24.66 14.11 15.49
N ALA A 87 23.61 14.03 14.65
CA ALA A 87 22.90 15.23 14.25
C ALA A 87 22.12 15.76 15.46
N PRO A 88 22.21 17.07 15.76
CA PRO A 88 21.23 17.70 16.64
C PRO A 88 19.87 17.41 16.00
N GLN A 89 19.06 16.57 16.63
CA GLN A 89 17.66 16.51 16.26
C GLN A 89 17.17 17.96 16.43
N PRO A 90 16.54 18.59 15.42
CA PRO A 90 15.74 19.76 15.71
C PRO A 90 14.87 19.35 16.90
N TYR A 91 14.85 20.14 17.97
CA TYR A 91 13.95 19.87 19.08
C TYR A 91 12.53 20.04 18.53
N VAL A 92 11.96 18.94 18.03
CA VAL A 92 10.59 18.89 17.60
C VAL A 92 9.81 18.58 18.86
N ASP A 93 8.94 19.50 19.24
CA ASP A 93 8.05 19.31 20.39
C ASP A 93 7.13 18.12 20.10
N ALA A 94 7.46 16.98 20.71
CA ALA A 94 6.74 15.73 20.51
C ALA A 94 5.30 15.83 21.02
N GLU A 95 5.07 16.66 22.03
CA GLU A 95 3.76 16.87 22.62
C GLU A 95 2.89 17.74 21.71
N GLY A 96 3.46 18.83 21.18
CA GLY A 96 2.80 19.65 20.15
C GLY A 96 2.46 18.88 18.87
N LEU A 97 3.29 17.91 18.46
CA LEU A 97 2.97 17.03 17.32
C LEU A 97 1.81 16.06 17.62
N MET A 98 1.79 15.49 18.83
CA MET A 98 0.69 14.62 19.26
C MET A 98 -0.63 15.37 19.33
N ASP A 99 -0.62 16.60 19.82
CA ASP A 99 -1.82 17.44 19.88
C ASP A 99 -2.30 17.84 18.49
N GLN A 100 -1.37 18.16 17.57
CA GLN A 100 -1.73 18.44 16.18
C GLN A 100 -2.30 17.21 15.45
N LEU A 101 -1.84 16.01 15.79
CA LEU A 101 -2.36 14.78 15.21
C LEU A 101 -3.80 14.55 15.69
N LYS A 102 -4.06 14.71 17.00
CA LYS A 102 -5.41 14.60 17.57
C LYS A 102 -6.39 15.61 16.96
N ASP A 103 -5.98 16.87 16.83
CA ASP A 103 -6.83 17.91 16.20
C ASP A 103 -7.20 17.55 14.76
N LYS A 104 -6.26 16.97 14.00
CA LYS A 104 -6.54 16.47 12.65
C LYS A 104 -7.48 15.28 12.66
N ASP A 105 -7.31 14.34 13.57
CA ASP A 105 -8.19 13.18 13.70
C ASP A 105 -9.63 13.60 14.07
N ASP A 106 -9.78 14.54 15.01
CA ASP A 106 -11.08 15.11 15.38
C ASP A 106 -11.74 15.83 14.20
N ARG A 107 -10.96 16.59 13.42
CA ARG A 107 -11.44 17.24 12.20
C ARG A 107 -11.87 16.24 11.14
N ILE A 108 -11.15 15.14 10.97
CA ILE A 108 -11.51 14.06 10.04
C ILE A 108 -12.86 13.45 10.46
N ALA A 109 -13.01 13.09 11.73
CA ALA A 109 -14.26 12.52 12.25
C ALA A 109 -15.46 13.47 12.03
N ALA A 110 -15.27 14.78 12.24
CA ALA A 110 -16.31 15.77 11.99
C ALA A 110 -16.67 15.92 10.50
N LEU A 111 -15.69 15.78 9.60
CA LEU A 111 -15.95 15.82 8.15
C LEU A 111 -16.64 14.55 7.66
N GLU A 112 -16.23 13.38 8.16
CA GLU A 112 -16.86 12.10 7.86
C GLU A 112 -18.33 12.10 8.29
N GLN A 113 -18.64 12.60 9.48
CA GLN A 113 -20.02 12.73 9.95
C GLN A 113 -20.86 13.61 9.02
N LYS A 114 -20.32 14.76 8.58
CA LYS A 114 -21.02 15.64 7.64
C LYS A 114 -21.28 14.99 6.29
N MET A 115 -20.34 14.20 5.78
CA MET A 115 -20.55 13.45 4.54
C MET A 115 -21.64 12.39 4.72
N ALA A 116 -21.66 11.67 5.85
CA ALA A 116 -22.68 10.68 6.15
C ALA A 116 -24.08 11.31 6.28
N ASP A 117 -24.20 12.44 6.98
CA ASP A 117 -25.47 13.17 7.11
C ASP A 117 -25.96 13.68 5.75
N GLN A 118 -25.03 14.18 4.92
CA GLN A 118 -25.33 14.64 3.58
C GLN A 118 -25.79 13.48 2.68
N GLU A 119 -25.10 12.34 2.72
CA GLU A 119 -25.47 11.13 1.98
C GLU A 119 -26.86 10.62 2.39
N ALA A 120 -27.16 10.58 3.69
CA ALA A 120 -28.48 10.22 4.19
C ALA A 120 -29.58 11.19 3.67
N GLY A 121 -29.28 12.48 3.59
CA GLY A 121 -30.18 13.48 2.99
C GLY A 121 -30.43 13.25 1.50
N TRP A 122 -29.38 12.93 0.73
CA TRP A 122 -29.50 12.59 -0.68
C TRP A 122 -30.26 11.28 -0.89
N GLU A 123 -30.02 10.26 -0.06
CA GLU A 123 -30.76 9.00 -0.13
C GLU A 123 -32.24 9.17 0.17
N ALA A 124 -32.60 9.98 1.17
CA ALA A 124 -34.00 10.26 1.48
C ALA A 124 -34.70 10.94 0.29
N THR A 125 -34.03 11.92 -0.33
CA THR A 125 -34.54 12.61 -1.52
C THR A 125 -34.66 11.66 -2.71
N ARG A 126 -33.65 10.80 -2.92
CA ARG A 126 -33.65 9.78 -3.97
C ARG A 126 -34.82 8.80 -3.81
N LYS A 127 -35.04 8.27 -2.61
CA LYS A 127 -36.17 7.37 -2.30
C LYS A 127 -37.51 8.04 -2.56
N GLN A 128 -37.66 9.30 -2.16
CA GLN A 128 -38.89 10.06 -2.44
C GLN A 128 -39.12 10.21 -3.96
N ASN A 129 -38.08 10.52 -4.73
CA ASN A 129 -38.17 10.65 -6.18
C ASN A 129 -38.51 9.31 -6.86
N GLU A 130 -37.91 8.21 -6.40
CA GLU A 130 -38.22 6.86 -6.87
C GLU A 130 -39.69 6.49 -6.62
N GLN A 131 -40.20 6.78 -5.42
CA GLN A 131 -41.63 6.57 -5.09
C GLN A 131 -42.56 7.39 -6.00
N MET A 132 -42.22 8.65 -6.27
CA MET A 132 -43.01 9.49 -7.15
C MET A 132 -43.01 8.97 -8.59
N MET A 133 -41.86 8.52 -9.08
CA MET A 133 -41.73 7.91 -10.40
C MET A 133 -42.52 6.60 -10.50
N GLU A 134 -42.54 5.79 -9.45
CA GLU A 134 -43.32 4.54 -9.40
C GLU A 134 -44.83 4.82 -9.45
N MET A 135 -45.31 5.81 -8.70
CA MET A 135 -46.71 6.26 -8.79
C MET A 135 -47.07 6.74 -10.19
N LEU A 136 -46.18 7.50 -10.84
CA LEU A 136 -46.39 8.00 -12.20
C LEU A 136 -46.48 6.86 -13.21
N LYS A 137 -45.58 5.87 -13.13
CA LYS A 137 -45.60 4.65 -13.96
C LYS A 137 -46.90 3.85 -13.79
N ARG A 138 -47.44 3.79 -12.56
CA ARG A 138 -48.70 3.09 -12.29
C ARG A 138 -49.92 3.82 -12.87
N MET A 139 -49.91 5.14 -12.87
CA MET A 139 -50.96 5.97 -13.45
C MET A 139 -50.93 5.96 -14.99
N TYR A 140 -49.74 5.85 -15.58
CA TYR A 140 -49.51 5.92 -17.03
C TYR A 140 -48.66 4.75 -17.53
N PRO A 141 -49.21 3.52 -17.58
CA PRO A 141 -48.45 2.30 -17.88
C PRO A 141 -47.93 2.23 -19.33
N ASN A 142 -48.41 3.09 -20.23
CA ASN A 142 -48.09 3.09 -21.66
C ASN A 142 -47.17 4.24 -22.08
N GLU A 143 -46.79 5.14 -21.17
CA GLU A 143 -45.86 6.24 -21.45
C GLU A 143 -44.44 5.85 -21.01
N GLN A 144 -43.46 6.04 -21.91
CA GLN A 144 -42.04 5.87 -21.56
C GLN A 144 -41.55 7.14 -20.88
N PHE A 145 -41.35 7.05 -19.57
CA PHE A 145 -40.69 8.10 -18.79
C PHE A 145 -39.16 8.00 -18.99
N PRO A 146 -38.46 9.10 -19.27
CA PRO A 146 -37.01 9.13 -19.45
C PRO A 146 -36.25 8.80 -18.16
#